data_AF-A0A168R8K5-F1
#
_entry.id   AF-A0A168R8K5-F1
#
_cell.length_a   1.000
_cell.length_b   1.000
_cell.length_c   1.000
_cell.angle_alpha   90.00
_cell.angle_beta   90.00
_cell.angle_gamma   90.00
#
_symmetry.space_group_name_H-M   'P 1'
#
loop_
_entity.id
_entity.type
_entity.pdbx_description
1 polymer ?
#
loop_
_entity_poly.entity_id
_entity_poly.type
_entity_poly.pdbx_seq_one_letter_code
_entity_poly.pdbx_strand_id
1 'polypeptide(L)'
;MKVTNVEELMKRLEEIKDAQKKFATYTQEQVDEIFRQAAIAANSARIDLAKMAVEESGMGIVEDKVIKNHFASEYIYNKYKDEKTCGILEKDAGFGMVRIAEPVGVIAAVVPTTNPTSTAIFKSLIALKTRNGIIFSPHPRAKNQLLQQLR
;
A
#
# COMPACT_ATOMS: atom_id res chain seq x y z
N MET A 1 -18.26 -4.55 -2.23
CA MET A 1 -18.68 -5.00 -3.57
C MET A 1 -17.51 -5.75 -4.22
N LYS A 2 -17.75 -6.97 -4.74
CA LYS A 2 -16.76 -7.71 -5.56
C LYS A 2 -16.61 -7.01 -6.92
N VAL A 3 -15.42 -7.04 -7.51
CA VAL A 3 -15.17 -6.56 -8.88
C VAL A 3 -14.99 -7.78 -9.78
N THR A 4 -15.90 -7.97 -10.73
CA THR A 4 -16.02 -9.18 -11.55
C THR A 4 -16.15 -8.90 -13.04
N ASN A 5 -16.45 -7.66 -13.43
CA ASN A 5 -16.52 -7.21 -14.82
C ASN A 5 -15.87 -5.83 -15.00
N VAL A 6 -15.75 -5.39 -16.26
CA VAL A 6 -15.08 -4.12 -16.61
C VAL A 6 -15.86 -2.91 -16.10
N GLU A 7 -17.20 -2.94 -16.13
CA GLU A 7 -18.04 -1.83 -15.67
C GLU A 7 -17.86 -1.59 -14.16
N GLU A 8 -17.85 -2.66 -13.36
CA GLU A 8 -17.56 -2.62 -11.93
C GLU A 8 -16.14 -2.12 -11.65
N LEU A 9 -15.16 -2.52 -12.46
CA LEU A 9 -13.79 -2.05 -12.35
C LEU A 9 -13.70 -0.54 -12.60
N MET A 10 -14.33 -0.05 -13.67
CA MET A 10 -14.35 1.38 -14.01
C MET A 10 -15.03 2.19 -12.90
N LYS A 11 -16.14 1.70 -12.34
CA LYS A 11 -16.80 2.32 -11.19
C LYS A 11 -15.88 2.42 -9.98
N ARG A 12 -15.16 1.34 -9.65
CA ARG A 12 -14.20 1.35 -8.54
C ARG A 12 -13.03 2.29 -8.79
N LEU A 13 -12.54 2.39 -10.02
CA LEU A 13 -11.46 3.32 -10.36
C LEU A 13 -11.88 4.77 -10.12
N GLU A 14 -13.12 5.14 -10.45
CA GLU A 14 -13.62 6.50 -10.20
C GLU A 14 -13.72 6.79 -8.70
N GLU A 15 -14.23 5.84 -7.91
CA GLU A 15 -14.28 5.96 -6.44
C GLU A 15 -12.88 6.14 -5.82
N ILE A 16 -11.89 5.37 -6.29
CA ILE A 16 -10.49 5.49 -5.83
C ILE A 16 -9.91 6.84 -6.24
N LYS A 17 -10.20 7.31 -7.46
CA LYS A 17 -9.74 8.61 -7.96
C LYS A 17 -10.30 9.75 -7.11
N ASP A 18 -11.57 9.70 -6.75
CA ASP A 18 -12.19 10.70 -5.88
C ASP A 18 -11.66 10.64 -4.44
N ALA A 19 -11.41 9.45 -3.90
CA ALA A 19 -10.73 9.29 -2.63
C ALA A 19 -9.30 9.87 -2.67
N GLN A 20 -8.56 9.62 -3.75
CA GLN A 20 -7.20 10.11 -3.93
C GLN A 20 -7.14 11.62 -4.04
N LYS A 21 -8.08 12.27 -4.75
CA LYS A 21 -8.18 13.74 -4.80
C LYS A 21 -8.33 14.35 -3.40
N LYS A 22 -9.16 13.76 -2.56
CA LYS A 22 -9.30 14.18 -1.16
C LYS A 22 -8.02 13.90 -0.37
N PHE A 23 -7.40 12.75 -0.59
CA PHE A 23 -6.18 12.38 0.12
C PHE A 23 -4.96 13.24 -0.26
N ALA A 24 -4.92 13.76 -1.49
CA ALA A 24 -3.87 14.66 -1.96
C ALA A 24 -3.76 15.96 -1.14
N THR A 25 -4.87 16.41 -0.52
CA THR A 25 -4.91 17.63 0.30
C THR A 25 -4.49 17.42 1.75
N TYR A 26 -4.15 16.19 2.15
CA TYR A 26 -3.80 15.90 3.54
C TYR A 26 -2.43 16.48 3.89
N THR A 27 -2.28 16.90 5.14
CA THR A 27 -1.00 17.37 5.66
C THR A 27 -0.03 16.21 5.88
N GLN A 28 1.26 16.53 6.04
CA GLN A 28 2.29 15.50 6.31
C GLN A 28 1.94 14.71 7.58
N GLU A 29 1.48 15.38 8.63
CA GLU A 29 1.14 14.78 9.92
C GLU A 29 -0.05 13.81 9.79
N GLN A 30 -1.07 14.18 9.00
CA GLN A 30 -2.21 13.30 8.73
C GLN A 30 -1.78 12.06 7.94
N VAL A 31 -0.92 12.23 6.94
CA VAL A 31 -0.36 11.12 6.15
C VAL A 31 0.50 10.21 7.02
N ASP A 32 1.32 10.77 7.89
CA ASP A 32 2.22 10.03 8.77
C ASP A 32 1.45 9.20 9.80
N GLU A 33 0.36 9.75 10.35
CA GLU A 33 -0.51 9.01 11.26
C GLU A 33 -1.21 7.85 10.54
N ILE A 34 -1.73 8.07 9.32
CA ILE A 34 -2.33 6.99 8.51
C ILE A 34 -1.28 5.91 8.20
N PHE A 35 -0.08 6.32 7.81
CA PHE A 35 1.03 5.42 7.50
C PHE A 35 1.41 4.56 8.72
N ARG A 36 1.49 5.17 9.91
CA ARG A 36 1.78 4.49 11.17
C ARG A 36 0.70 3.48 11.54
N GLN A 37 -0.57 3.88 11.49
CA GLN A 37 -1.69 3.00 11.85
C GLN A 37 -1.80 1.80 10.90
N ALA A 38 -1.64 2.04 9.59
CA ALA A 38 -1.64 0.97 8.60
C ALA A 38 -0.48 -0.01 8.80
N ALA A 39 0.73 0.50 9.13
CA ALA A 39 1.89 -0.35 9.40
C ALA A 39 1.70 -1.22 10.65
N ILE A 40 1.18 -0.65 11.74
CA ILE A 40 0.88 -1.38 12.98
C ILE A 40 -0.16 -2.47 12.74
N ALA A 41 -1.24 -2.17 12.01
CA ALA A 41 -2.27 -3.15 11.68
C ALA A 41 -1.69 -4.31 10.85
N ALA A 42 -0.90 -3.99 9.83
CA ALA A 42 -0.26 -5.00 8.98
C ALA A 42 0.74 -5.87 9.75
N ASN A 43 1.54 -5.27 10.64
CA ASN A 43 2.50 -6.00 11.47
C ASN A 43 1.78 -6.89 12.50
N SER A 44 0.67 -6.43 13.07
CA SER A 44 -0.14 -7.22 14.01
C SER A 44 -0.78 -8.43 13.35
N ALA A 45 -1.27 -8.28 12.12
CA ALA A 45 -1.89 -9.35 11.33
C ALA A 45 -0.88 -10.31 10.65
N ARG A 46 0.43 -10.12 10.85
CA ARG A 46 1.49 -10.82 10.09
C ARG A 46 1.38 -12.36 10.12
N ILE A 47 0.97 -12.93 11.26
CA ILE A 47 0.88 -14.38 11.48
C ILE A 47 -0.34 -14.93 10.74
N ASP A 48 -1.50 -14.30 10.90
CA ASP A 48 -2.73 -14.75 10.26
C ASP A 48 -2.64 -14.63 8.75
N LEU A 49 -2.08 -13.51 8.25
CA LEU A 49 -1.79 -13.31 6.83
C LEU A 49 -0.80 -14.34 6.29
N ALA A 50 0.20 -14.76 7.06
CA ALA A 50 1.16 -15.78 6.64
C ALA A 50 0.53 -17.18 6.58
N LYS A 51 -0.30 -17.56 7.56
CA LYS A 51 -1.03 -18.82 7.56
C LYS A 51 -1.98 -18.92 6.38
N MET A 52 -2.80 -17.88 6.19
CA MET A 52 -3.67 -17.78 5.01
C MET A 52 -2.85 -17.87 3.73
N ALA A 53 -1.69 -17.19 3.67
CA ALA A 53 -0.76 -17.20 2.54
C ALA A 53 -0.32 -18.61 2.11
N VAL A 54 0.03 -19.46 3.06
CA VAL A 54 0.42 -20.85 2.80
C VAL A 54 -0.80 -21.70 2.44
N GLU A 55 -1.91 -21.55 3.15
CA GLU A 55 -3.12 -22.36 2.98
C GLU A 55 -3.73 -22.26 1.57
N GLU A 56 -3.94 -21.05 1.04
CA GLU A 56 -4.53 -20.90 -0.32
C GLU A 56 -3.52 -21.25 -1.42
N SER A 57 -2.24 -20.91 -1.24
CA SER A 57 -1.25 -21.03 -2.32
C SER A 57 -0.61 -22.41 -2.39
N GLY A 58 -0.60 -23.16 -1.28
CA GLY A 58 0.15 -24.40 -1.14
C GLY A 58 1.67 -24.22 -1.20
N MET A 59 2.18 -22.99 -1.05
CA MET A 59 3.59 -22.65 -1.27
C MET A 59 4.25 -21.92 -0.10
N GLY A 60 5.46 -22.37 0.23
CA GLY A 60 6.33 -21.74 1.21
C GLY A 60 6.05 -22.15 2.65
N ILE A 61 6.79 -21.54 3.57
CA ILE A 61 6.77 -21.84 5.02
C ILE A 61 6.13 -20.65 5.75
N VAL A 62 5.31 -20.93 6.77
CA VAL A 62 4.56 -19.90 7.49
C VAL A 62 5.52 -18.92 8.16
N GLU A 63 6.55 -19.43 8.83
CA GLU A 63 7.57 -18.68 9.55
C GLU A 63 8.30 -17.69 8.63
N ASP A 64 8.74 -18.15 7.46
CA ASP A 64 9.38 -17.28 6.46
C ASP A 64 8.43 -16.19 5.95
N LYS A 65 7.14 -16.51 5.78
CA LYS A 65 6.13 -15.53 5.37
C LYS A 65 5.81 -14.54 6.49
N VAL A 66 5.88 -14.94 7.76
CA VAL A 66 5.76 -14.03 8.92
C VAL A 66 6.91 -13.02 8.89
N ILE A 67 8.14 -13.48 8.67
CA ILE A 67 9.31 -12.60 8.55
C ILE A 67 9.14 -11.64 7.37
N LYS A 68 8.69 -12.12 6.21
CA LYS A 68 8.41 -11.26 5.04
C LYS A 68 7.33 -10.22 5.31
N ASN A 69 6.26 -10.59 6.01
CA ASN A 69 5.18 -9.66 6.36
C ASN A 69 5.66 -8.61 7.37
N HIS A 70 6.46 -9.02 8.36
CA HIS A 70 7.09 -8.10 9.31
C HIS A 70 8.03 -7.13 8.61
N PHE A 71 8.87 -7.61 7.69
CA PHE A 71 9.73 -6.76 6.88
C PHE A 71 8.90 -5.78 6.03
N ALA A 72 7.86 -6.25 5.34
CA ALA A 72 7.02 -5.40 4.50
C ALA A 72 6.24 -4.33 5.28
N SER A 73 6.05 -4.50 6.59
CA SER A 73 5.33 -3.57 7.46
C SER A 73 6.28 -2.72 8.30
N GLU A 74 6.83 -3.29 9.36
CA GLU A 74 7.63 -2.60 10.38
C GLU A 74 8.90 -1.98 9.79
N TYR A 75 9.64 -2.74 8.97
CA TYR A 75 10.90 -2.25 8.41
C TYR A 75 10.66 -1.11 7.39
N ILE A 76 9.62 -1.25 6.57
CA ILE A 76 9.21 -0.21 5.61
C ILE A 76 8.74 1.04 6.34
N TYR A 77 7.95 0.90 7.40
CA TYR A 77 7.55 2.01 8.23
C TYR A 77 8.75 2.75 8.81
N ASN A 78 9.66 2.04 9.50
CA ASN A 78 10.82 2.65 10.12
C ASN A 78 11.77 3.33 9.12
N LYS A 79 11.88 2.79 7.90
CA LYS A 79 12.69 3.39 6.83
C LYS A 79 12.13 4.73 6.34
N TYR A 80 10.80 4.84 6.23
CA TYR A 80 10.15 5.94 5.52
C TYR A 80 9.33 6.89 6.42
N LYS A 81 9.23 6.62 7.72
CA LYS A 81 8.40 7.40 8.65
C LYS A 81 8.72 8.90 8.62
N ASP A 82 10.01 9.26 8.55
CA ASP A 82 10.48 10.64 8.59
C ASP A 82 10.71 11.25 7.19
N GLU A 83 10.46 10.49 6.12
CA GLU A 83 10.64 11.00 4.76
C GLU A 83 9.51 11.96 4.38
N LYS A 84 9.90 13.15 3.90
CA LYS A 84 8.94 14.18 3.50
C LYS A 84 8.36 13.86 2.12
N THR A 85 7.04 13.78 2.05
CA THR A 85 6.28 13.41 0.83
C THR A 85 5.16 14.40 0.50
N CYS A 86 5.02 15.46 1.30
CA CYS A 86 3.99 16.47 1.17
C CYS A 86 4.57 17.88 1.04
N GLY A 87 4.01 18.65 0.11
CA GLY A 87 4.34 20.07 -0.08
C GLY A 87 5.78 20.28 -0.58
N ILE A 88 6.41 21.35 -0.10
CA ILE A 88 7.73 21.77 -0.57
C ILE A 88 8.81 20.87 0.03
N LEU A 89 9.53 20.14 -0.81
CA LEU A 89 10.66 19.30 -0.42
C LEU A 89 11.94 20.11 -0.25
N GLU A 90 12.18 21.06 -1.15
CA GLU A 90 13.41 21.83 -1.21
C GLU A 90 13.15 23.23 -1.78
N LYS A 91 13.88 24.23 -1.28
CA LYS A 91 13.93 25.59 -1.84
C LYS A 91 15.38 25.99 -2.02
N ASP A 92 15.76 26.31 -3.25
CA ASP A 92 17.06 26.87 -3.60
C ASP A 92 16.88 28.34 -4.00
N ALA A 93 17.27 29.25 -3.11
CA ALA A 93 17.16 30.69 -3.35
C ALA A 93 18.22 31.21 -4.35
N GLY A 94 19.34 30.51 -4.52
CA GLY A 94 20.42 30.92 -5.42
C GLY A 94 20.07 30.68 -6.88
N PHE A 95 19.41 29.56 -7.18
CA PHE A 95 18.90 29.24 -8.52
C PHE A 95 17.42 29.60 -8.72
N GLY A 96 16.73 30.06 -7.68
CA GLY A 96 15.30 30.38 -7.73
C GLY A 96 14.40 29.14 -7.94
N MET A 97 14.83 27.97 -7.45
CA MET A 97 14.14 26.69 -7.66
C MET A 97 13.36 26.25 -6.42
N VAL A 98 12.17 25.70 -6.62
CA VAL A 98 11.37 25.07 -5.56
C VAL A 98 10.95 23.68 -6.03
N ARG A 99 11.21 22.65 -5.23
CA ARG A 99 10.76 21.28 -5.49
C ARG A 99 9.54 20.97 -4.64
N ILE A 100 8.45 20.58 -5.27
CA ILE A 100 7.18 20.27 -4.61
C ILE A 100 6.82 18.80 -4.88
N ALA A 101 6.39 18.09 -3.85
CA ALA A 101 5.92 16.72 -3.97
C ALA A 101 4.44 16.67 -4.37
N GLU A 102 4.17 16.02 -5.49
CA GLU A 102 2.81 15.70 -5.95
C GLU A 102 2.63 14.18 -6.06
N PRO A 103 1.46 13.64 -5.61
CA PRO A 103 1.12 12.25 -5.85
C PRO A 103 0.92 12.01 -7.36
N VAL A 104 1.28 10.81 -7.82
CA VAL A 104 1.05 10.39 -9.22
C VAL A 104 -0.46 10.20 -9.49
N GLY A 105 -1.24 9.84 -8.47
CA GLY A 105 -2.67 9.60 -8.56
C GLY A 105 -3.01 8.17 -8.17
N VAL A 106 -3.55 7.40 -9.10
CA VAL A 106 -3.97 6.00 -8.86
C VAL A 106 -2.94 5.03 -9.43
N ILE A 107 -2.45 4.13 -8.58
CA ILE A 107 -1.45 3.10 -8.91
C ILE A 107 -2.15 1.77 -9.18
N ALA A 108 -1.83 1.13 -10.31
CA ALA A 108 -2.20 -0.25 -10.59
C ALA A 108 -1.09 -1.20 -10.11
N ALA A 109 -1.39 -2.04 -9.12
CA ALA A 109 -0.43 -2.91 -8.47
C ALA A 109 -0.68 -4.38 -8.79
N VAL A 110 0.17 -4.96 -9.64
CA VAL A 110 0.19 -6.41 -9.89
C VAL A 110 0.83 -7.13 -8.69
N VAL A 111 0.20 -8.22 -8.23
CA VAL A 111 0.65 -9.00 -7.07
C VAL A 111 0.94 -10.46 -7.49
N PRO A 112 2.17 -10.96 -7.27
CA PRO A 112 2.54 -12.32 -7.64
C PRO A 112 2.05 -13.35 -6.62
N THR A 113 1.97 -14.61 -7.04
CA THR A 113 1.62 -15.78 -6.20
C THR A 113 2.64 -16.13 -5.13
N THR A 114 3.92 -15.78 -5.34
CA THR A 114 5.01 -16.18 -4.43
C THR A 114 5.02 -15.36 -3.13
N ASN A 115 4.71 -14.07 -3.22
CA ASN A 115 4.72 -13.12 -2.10
C ASN A 115 3.44 -12.27 -2.09
N PRO A 116 2.24 -12.87 -1.99
CA PRO A 116 0.99 -12.15 -2.20
C PRO A 116 0.74 -11.10 -1.11
N THR A 117 0.91 -11.48 0.15
CA THR A 117 0.62 -10.63 1.32
C THR A 117 1.67 -9.56 1.52
N SER A 118 2.94 -9.93 1.63
CA SER A 118 4.06 -8.97 1.79
C SER A 118 4.13 -7.93 0.67
N THR A 119 3.91 -8.33 -0.60
CA THR A 119 3.88 -7.36 -1.72
C THR A 119 2.74 -6.36 -1.57
N ALA A 120 1.55 -6.83 -1.16
CA ALA A 120 0.40 -5.97 -0.95
C ALA A 120 0.60 -5.02 0.24
N ILE A 121 1.15 -5.51 1.35
CA ILE A 121 1.49 -4.67 2.52
C ILE A 121 2.45 -3.55 2.07
N PHE A 122 3.58 -3.94 1.46
CA PHE A 122 4.60 -3.00 1.03
C PHE A 122 4.03 -1.91 0.09
N LYS A 123 3.32 -2.34 -0.96
CA LYS A 123 2.77 -1.41 -1.96
C LYS A 123 1.67 -0.51 -1.38
N SER A 124 0.82 -1.02 -0.48
CA SER A 124 -0.17 -0.20 0.22
C SER A 124 0.49 0.87 1.07
N LEU A 125 1.49 0.50 1.88
CA LEU A 125 2.16 1.41 2.79
C LEU A 125 2.86 2.56 2.06
N ILE A 126 3.62 2.27 1.01
CA ILE A 126 4.29 3.33 0.23
C ILE A 126 3.29 4.18 -0.56
N ALA A 127 2.19 3.62 -1.05
CA ALA A 127 1.13 4.38 -1.72
C ALA A 127 0.46 5.35 -0.75
N LEU A 128 0.17 4.90 0.48
CA LEU A 128 -0.37 5.74 1.54
C LEU A 128 0.59 6.88 1.92
N LYS A 129 1.87 6.56 2.18
CA LYS A 129 2.90 7.55 2.53
C LYS A 129 3.09 8.63 1.46
N THR A 130 2.70 8.35 0.22
CA THR A 130 2.85 9.26 -0.93
C THR A 130 1.53 9.84 -1.44
N ARG A 131 0.43 9.74 -0.67
CA ARG A 131 -0.91 10.28 -1.01
C ARG A 131 -1.51 9.74 -2.32
N ASN A 132 -1.17 8.50 -2.67
CA ASN A 132 -1.69 7.82 -3.84
C ASN A 132 -2.88 6.90 -3.49
N GLY A 133 -3.79 6.75 -4.45
CA GLY A 133 -4.74 5.65 -4.46
C GLY A 133 -4.08 4.41 -5.06
N ILE A 134 -4.51 3.21 -4.67
CA ILE A 134 -3.95 1.96 -5.20
C ILE A 134 -5.07 0.96 -5.48
N ILE A 135 -4.98 0.28 -6.62
CA ILE A 135 -5.82 -0.86 -6.98
C ILE A 135 -4.94 -2.07 -7.23
N PHE A 136 -5.30 -3.21 -6.64
CA PHE A 136 -4.52 -4.43 -6.76
C PHE A 136 -5.10 -5.40 -7.79
N SER A 137 -4.21 -6.00 -8.58
CA SER A 137 -4.49 -7.09 -9.50
C SER A 137 -3.77 -8.35 -9.02
N PRO A 138 -4.42 -9.21 -8.22
CA PRO A 138 -3.82 -10.46 -7.75
C PRO A 138 -3.72 -11.51 -8.85
N HIS A 139 -2.68 -12.32 -8.77
CA HIS A 139 -2.68 -13.61 -9.46
C HIS A 139 -3.87 -14.48 -8.97
N PRO A 140 -4.59 -15.20 -9.84
CA PRO A 140 -5.81 -15.94 -9.47
C PRO A 140 -5.68 -16.92 -8.29
N ARG A 141 -4.51 -17.57 -8.19
CA ARG A 141 -4.17 -18.53 -7.12
C ARG A 141 -3.85 -17.89 -5.75
N ALA A 142 -3.87 -16.57 -5.62
CA ALA A 142 -3.59 -15.87 -4.37
C ALA A 142 -4.58 -14.71 -4.11
N LYS A 143 -5.78 -14.83 -4.68
CA LYS A 143 -6.77 -13.75 -4.71
C LYS A 143 -7.47 -13.58 -3.36
N ASN A 144 -7.79 -14.66 -2.66
CA ASN A 144 -8.65 -14.58 -1.47
C ASN A 144 -7.89 -14.00 -0.28
N GLN A 145 -6.64 -14.40 -0.07
CA GLN A 145 -5.74 -13.79 0.92
C GLN A 145 -5.61 -12.28 0.74
N LEU A 146 -5.42 -11.84 -0.51
CA LEU A 146 -5.26 -10.42 -0.80
C LEU A 146 -6.55 -9.65 -0.49
N LEU A 147 -7.71 -10.22 -0.83
CA LEU A 147 -9.01 -9.61 -0.53
C LEU A 147 -9.28 -9.54 0.97
N GLN A 148 -8.82 -10.52 1.75
CA GLN A 148 -8.95 -10.51 3.21
C GLN A 148 -8.07 -9.43 3.84
N GLN A 149 -6.85 -9.27 3.34
CA GLN A 149 -5.90 -8.28 3.84
C GLN A 149 -6.34 -6.84 3.61
N LEU A 150 -7.02 -6.56 2.50
CA LEU A 150 -7.43 -5.21 2.09
C LEU A 150 -8.78 -4.77 2.70
N ARG A 151 -9.34 -5.57 3.61
CA ARG A 151 -10.56 -5.24 4.37
C ARG A 151 -10.19 -4.84 5.78
#